data_AF-A0A482WXD7-F1
#
_entry.id   AF-A0A482WXD7-F1
#
_cell.length_a   1.000
_cell.length_b   1.000
_cell.length_c   1.000
_cell.angle_alpha   90.00
_cell.angle_beta   90.00
_cell.angle_gamma   90.00
#
_symmetry.space_group_name_H-M   'P 1'
#
loop_
_entity.id
_entity.type
_entity.pdbx_description
1 polymer ?
#
loop_
_entity_poly.entity_id
_entity_poly.type
_entity_poly.pdbx_seq_one_letter_code
_entity_poly.pdbx_strand_id
1 'polypeptide(L)'
;MVDCHDLPSEDSEESEDCLSLHLPQPEPIVPEENCYWGVGENYRGAVSVSKLGHQCVPWNHQAIVRSSEYHSLLGGHSHCRNPGGYENEPWCFTVHKQHKEPCDIPMCIQPLWIYIMCAGLILTVSLSTGLYCCISRKKKRNNRNRLASTPGLKWSA
;
A
#
# COMPACT_ATOMS: atom_id res chain seq x y z
N MET A 1 -15.61 -6.73 38.97
CA MET A 1 -15.92 -6.36 37.58
C MET A 1 -14.73 -6.85 36.77
N VAL A 2 -14.93 -7.80 35.87
CA VAL A 2 -13.83 -8.39 35.07
C VAL A 2 -13.44 -7.37 34.00
N ASP A 3 -12.14 -7.12 33.84
CA ASP A 3 -11.62 -6.25 32.80
C ASP A 3 -11.56 -7.02 31.47
N CYS A 4 -11.78 -6.34 30.35
CA CYS A 4 -11.79 -6.99 29.04
C CYS A 4 -10.42 -7.57 28.66
N HIS A 5 -9.34 -7.02 29.23
CA HIS A 5 -7.98 -7.52 29.02
C HIS A 5 -7.68 -8.85 29.75
N ASP A 6 -8.51 -9.23 30.71
CA ASP A 6 -8.34 -10.46 31.50
C ASP A 6 -9.14 -11.65 30.92
N LEU A 7 -9.86 -11.44 29.82
CA LEU A 7 -10.65 -12.49 29.18
C LEU A 7 -9.78 -13.38 28.28
N PRO A 8 -10.00 -14.71 28.30
CA PRO A 8 -9.29 -15.62 27.41
C PRO A 8 -9.66 -15.33 25.94
N SER A 9 -8.68 -15.42 25.04
CA SER A 9 -8.91 -15.25 23.61
C SER A 9 -9.79 -16.37 23.06
N GLU A 10 -10.59 -16.08 22.03
CA GLU A 10 -11.58 -17.01 21.47
C GLU A 10 -11.00 -18.39 21.10
N ASP A 11 -9.74 -18.44 20.66
CA ASP A 11 -9.03 -19.67 20.23
C ASP A 11 -8.12 -20.30 21.32
N SER A 12 -8.19 -19.85 22.57
CA SER A 12 -7.33 -20.39 23.65
C SER A 12 -7.97 -21.59 24.34
N GLU A 13 -7.17 -22.50 24.89
CA GLU A 13 -7.69 -23.63 25.68
C GLU A 13 -8.52 -23.18 26.90
N GLU A 14 -8.33 -21.93 27.35
CA GLU A 14 -9.09 -21.31 28.45
C GLU A 14 -10.50 -20.85 28.04
N SER A 15 -10.80 -20.74 26.74
CA SER A 15 -12.12 -20.35 26.23
C SER A 15 -13.08 -21.52 25.98
N GLU A 16 -12.61 -22.78 26.08
CA GLU A 16 -13.39 -24.00 25.78
C GLU A 16 -14.69 -24.10 26.62
N ASP A 17 -14.66 -23.64 27.87
CA ASP A 17 -15.82 -23.64 28.77
C ASP A 17 -16.60 -22.31 28.77
N CYS A 18 -16.20 -21.34 27.94
CA CYS A 18 -16.81 -20.03 27.86
C CYS A 18 -17.96 -19.98 26.83
N LEU A 19 -19.02 -19.21 27.15
CA LEU A 19 -20.09 -18.93 26.21
C LEU A 19 -19.75 -17.67 25.38
N SER A 20 -19.59 -17.82 24.07
CA SER A 20 -19.35 -16.68 23.16
C SER A 20 -20.59 -15.81 23.00
N LEU A 21 -20.50 -14.56 23.46
CA LEU A 21 -21.59 -13.58 23.39
C LEU A 21 -21.77 -12.95 22.00
N HIS A 22 -20.96 -13.35 21.00
CA HIS A 22 -20.99 -12.86 19.61
C HIS A 22 -21.08 -11.33 19.51
N LEU A 23 -20.37 -10.62 20.39
CA LEU A 23 -20.33 -9.17 20.36
C LEU A 23 -19.57 -8.70 19.11
N PRO A 24 -19.99 -7.59 18.47
CA PRO A 24 -19.22 -7.00 17.39
C PRO A 24 -17.86 -6.57 17.92
N GLN A 25 -16.80 -7.23 17.45
CA GLN A 25 -15.44 -6.92 17.87
C GLN A 25 -14.90 -5.68 17.14
N PRO A 26 -14.04 -4.87 17.77
CA PRO A 26 -13.34 -3.79 17.10
C PRO A 26 -12.40 -4.37 16.03
N GLU A 27 -12.34 -3.72 14.88
CA GLU A 27 -11.43 -4.14 13.83
C GLU A 27 -9.96 -3.93 14.25
N PRO A 28 -9.05 -4.81 13.84
CA PRO A 28 -7.64 -4.69 14.18
C PRO A 28 -7.07 -3.40 13.61
N ILE A 29 -6.38 -2.63 14.46
CA ILE A 29 -5.64 -1.43 14.06
C ILE A 29 -4.33 -1.90 13.43
N VAL A 30 -3.95 -1.30 12.29
CA VAL A 30 -2.71 -1.61 11.56
C VAL A 30 -1.80 -0.37 11.63
N PRO A 31 -0.93 -0.24 12.66
CA PRO A 31 -0.13 0.97 12.86
C PRO A 31 0.80 1.33 11.69
N GLU A 32 1.19 0.34 10.90
CA GLU A 32 2.07 0.50 9.74
C GLU A 32 1.34 1.08 8.50
N GLU A 33 0.00 1.13 8.52
CA GLU A 33 -0.81 1.65 7.41
C GLU A 33 -0.84 3.19 7.43
N ASN A 34 0.13 3.78 6.73
CA ASN A 34 0.35 5.22 6.67
C ASN A 34 -0.33 5.94 5.48
N CYS A 35 -1.12 5.22 4.67
CA CYS A 35 -1.85 5.80 3.55
C CYS A 35 -3.20 5.10 3.39
N TYR A 36 -4.15 5.71 2.67
CA TYR A 36 -5.47 5.10 2.41
C TYR A 36 -5.71 4.86 0.92
N TRP A 37 -6.55 3.86 0.62
CA TRP A 37 -7.00 3.53 -0.75
C TRP A 37 -8.41 4.05 -1.03
N GLY A 38 -8.68 4.45 -2.27
CA GLY A 38 -10.00 4.92 -2.68
C GLY A 38 -10.47 6.10 -1.83
N VAL A 39 -11.62 5.95 -1.16
CA VAL A 39 -12.16 6.93 -0.19
C VAL A 39 -11.72 6.67 1.26
N GLY A 40 -10.93 5.62 1.50
CA GLY A 40 -10.43 5.28 2.83
C GLY A 40 -11.47 4.65 3.77
N GLU A 41 -12.54 4.07 3.24
CA GLU A 41 -13.54 3.29 4.02
C GLU A 41 -12.88 2.13 4.80
N ASN A 42 -11.92 1.46 4.16
CA ASN A 42 -11.20 0.32 4.71
C ASN A 42 -9.87 0.71 5.40
N TYR A 43 -9.62 2.00 5.63
CA TYR A 43 -8.41 2.44 6.32
C TYR A 43 -8.42 1.97 7.78
N ARG A 44 -7.34 1.32 8.24
CA ARG A 44 -7.18 0.78 9.60
C ARG A 44 -5.96 1.34 10.34
N GLY A 45 -5.27 2.33 9.77
CA GLY A 45 -4.13 2.98 10.40
C GLY A 45 -4.46 3.72 11.70
N ALA A 46 -3.40 4.15 12.39
CA ALA A 46 -3.46 4.73 13.74
C ALA A 46 -3.40 6.26 13.78
N VAL A 47 -3.48 6.94 12.63
CA VAL A 47 -3.43 8.42 12.58
C VAL A 47 -4.62 9.04 13.30
N SER A 48 -4.38 10.04 14.15
CA SER A 48 -5.38 10.70 15.02
C SER A 48 -5.27 12.23 14.99
N VAL A 49 -4.81 12.80 13.87
CA VAL A 49 -4.61 14.23 13.67
C VAL A 49 -5.24 14.69 12.35
N SER A 50 -5.90 15.85 12.37
CA SER A 50 -6.49 16.46 11.16
C SER A 50 -5.43 17.11 10.26
N LYS A 51 -5.77 17.41 9.00
CA LYS A 51 -4.90 18.17 8.08
C LYS A 51 -4.48 19.54 8.62
N LEU A 52 -5.27 20.10 9.53
CA LEU A 52 -4.98 21.37 10.19
C LEU A 52 -4.09 21.22 11.43
N GLY A 53 -3.70 19.99 11.78
CA GLY A 53 -2.91 19.69 12.97
C GLY A 53 -3.72 19.59 14.26
N HIS A 54 -5.05 19.52 14.19
CA HIS A 54 -5.90 19.39 15.37
C HIS A 54 -6.02 17.93 15.82
N GLN A 55 -6.02 17.70 17.13
CA GLN A 55 -6.18 16.37 17.72
C GLN A 55 -7.62 15.85 17.54
N CYS A 56 -7.73 14.60 17.09
CA CYS A 56 -9.00 13.89 16.97
C CYS A 56 -9.57 13.49 18.34
N VAL A 57 -10.89 13.51 18.45
CA VAL A 57 -11.68 13.09 19.62
C VAL A 57 -12.06 11.61 19.45
N PRO A 58 -12.13 10.81 20.53
CA PRO A 58 -12.62 9.45 20.49
C PRO A 58 -14.02 9.30 19.87
N TRP A 59 -14.23 8.26 19.04
CA TRP A 59 -15.50 8.04 18.34
C TRP A 59 -16.68 7.73 19.26
N ASN A 60 -16.42 7.24 20.48
CA ASN A 60 -17.44 7.01 21.50
C ASN A 60 -17.84 8.29 22.25
N HIS A 61 -17.12 9.40 22.09
CA HIS A 61 -17.42 10.68 22.75
C HIS A 61 -18.26 11.63 21.88
N GLN A 62 -18.52 11.26 20.62
CA GLN A 62 -19.33 12.05 19.69
C GLN A 62 -20.73 11.43 19.53
N ALA A 63 -21.76 12.29 19.50
CA ALA A 63 -23.15 11.87 19.47
C ALA A 63 -23.76 11.80 18.05
N ILE A 64 -22.99 12.22 17.03
CA ILE A 64 -23.51 12.45 15.67
C ILE A 64 -23.49 11.14 14.86
N VAL A 65 -22.39 10.38 14.94
CA VAL A 65 -22.24 9.07 14.31
C VAL A 65 -22.32 8.01 15.39
N ARG A 66 -23.22 7.04 15.28
CA ARG A 66 -23.29 5.95 16.25
C ARG A 66 -22.15 4.98 16.01
N SER A 67 -21.18 4.92 16.92
CA SER A 67 -20.06 3.97 16.83
C SER A 67 -20.52 2.50 16.81
N SER A 68 -21.68 2.20 17.39
CA SER A 68 -22.29 0.86 17.37
C SER A 68 -22.71 0.39 15.97
N GLU A 69 -22.86 1.29 15.00
CA GLU A 69 -23.28 0.97 13.64
C GLU A 69 -22.10 0.54 12.75
N TYR A 70 -20.87 0.92 13.14
CA TYR A 70 -19.67 0.70 12.34
C TYR A 70 -18.57 0.06 13.19
N HIS A 71 -18.19 -1.18 12.87
CA HIS A 71 -17.12 -1.92 13.56
C HIS A 71 -15.79 -1.15 13.61
N SER A 72 -15.52 -0.35 12.57
CA SER A 72 -14.33 0.50 12.44
C SER A 72 -14.25 1.66 13.44
N LEU A 73 -15.34 1.94 14.16
CA LEU A 73 -15.47 2.99 15.19
C LEU A 73 -15.50 2.43 16.61
N LEU A 74 -15.49 1.10 16.77
CA LEU A 74 -15.51 0.45 18.08
C LEU A 74 -14.13 0.55 18.76
N GLY A 75 -14.09 0.29 20.07
CA GLY A 75 -12.83 0.29 20.83
C GLY A 75 -12.40 1.66 21.37
N GLY A 76 -13.25 2.69 21.26
CA GLY A 76 -13.02 3.98 21.96
C GLY A 76 -11.77 4.75 21.50
N HIS A 77 -11.22 4.41 20.34
CA HIS A 77 -10.07 5.11 19.78
C HIS A 77 -10.45 6.43 19.10
N SER A 78 -9.46 7.26 18.80
CA SER A 78 -9.59 8.54 18.07
C SER A 78 -8.98 8.50 16.66
N HIS A 79 -8.69 7.31 16.13
CA HIS A 79 -8.10 7.17 14.79
C HIS A 79 -9.05 7.60 13.68
N CYS A 80 -8.49 8.18 12.62
CA CYS A 80 -9.21 8.62 11.44
C CYS A 80 -9.90 7.47 10.72
N ARG A 81 -11.17 7.67 10.33
CA ARG A 81 -12.00 6.65 9.65
C ARG A 81 -12.93 7.33 8.64
N ASN A 82 -13.48 6.55 7.71
CA ASN A 82 -14.55 6.98 6.82
C ASN A 82 -15.73 6.00 6.89
N PRO A 83 -16.59 6.10 7.92
CA PRO A 83 -17.70 5.16 8.12
C PRO A 83 -18.66 5.16 6.94
N GLY A 84 -18.89 3.99 6.34
CA GLY A 84 -19.79 3.81 5.19
C GLY A 84 -19.29 4.45 3.88
N GLY A 85 -18.05 4.94 3.83
CA GLY A 85 -17.46 5.51 2.61
C GLY A 85 -18.18 6.76 2.08
N TYR A 86 -18.96 7.45 2.90
CA TYR A 86 -19.78 8.59 2.46
C TYR A 86 -18.94 9.83 2.13
N GLU A 87 -17.80 9.98 2.78
CA GLU A 87 -16.87 11.07 2.50
C GLU A 87 -15.83 10.64 1.46
N ASN A 88 -15.14 11.63 0.89
CA ASN A 88 -14.10 11.37 -0.11
C ASN A 88 -12.76 10.92 0.50
N GLU A 89 -12.57 11.09 1.80
CA GLU A 89 -11.34 10.74 2.51
C GLU A 89 -11.59 10.46 4.01
N PRO A 90 -10.67 9.75 4.71
CA PRO A 90 -10.75 9.58 6.16
C PRO A 90 -10.77 10.90 6.91
N TRP A 91 -11.58 10.93 7.96
CA TRP A 91 -11.85 12.13 8.74
C TRP A 91 -11.97 11.81 10.23
N CYS A 92 -11.99 12.85 11.05
CA CYS A 92 -12.27 12.73 12.48
C CYS A 92 -12.96 14.01 13.02
N PHE A 93 -13.49 13.94 14.24
CA PHE A 93 -13.98 15.11 14.96
C PHE A 93 -12.85 15.74 15.79
N THR A 94 -12.77 17.07 15.80
CA THR A 94 -11.74 17.80 16.56
C THR A 94 -12.32 18.55 17.76
N VAL A 95 -11.54 18.65 18.84
CA VAL A 95 -11.96 19.35 20.07
C VAL A 95 -12.23 20.83 19.81
N HIS A 96 -11.46 21.44 18.91
CA HIS A 96 -11.44 22.89 18.72
C HIS A 96 -12.73 23.43 18.07
N LYS A 97 -13.46 22.60 17.31
CA LYS A 97 -14.68 23.03 16.62
C LYS A 97 -15.87 22.09 16.76
N GLN A 98 -15.73 20.91 17.38
CA GLN A 98 -16.75 19.83 17.36
C GLN A 98 -17.24 19.50 15.94
N HIS A 99 -16.42 19.79 14.93
CA HIS A 99 -16.75 19.62 13.52
C HIS A 99 -15.90 18.49 12.95
N LYS A 100 -16.44 17.88 11.89
CA LYS A 100 -15.72 16.92 11.05
C LYS A 100 -14.59 17.66 10.31
N GLU A 101 -13.38 17.14 10.41
CA GLU A 101 -12.21 17.60 9.66
C GLU A 101 -11.55 16.42 8.93
N PRO A 102 -11.04 16.64 7.70
CA PRO A 102 -10.26 15.63 6.99
C PRO A 102 -8.93 15.36 7.71
N CYS A 103 -8.49 14.11 7.67
CA CYS A 103 -7.27 13.69 8.34
C CYS A 103 -6.01 13.89 7.51
N ASP A 104 -4.87 14.05 8.19
CA ASP A 104 -3.57 14.15 7.54
C ASP A 104 -3.02 12.77 7.17
N ILE A 105 -3.67 12.14 6.19
CA ILE A 105 -3.28 10.84 5.66
C ILE A 105 -3.15 10.98 4.14
N PRO A 106 -2.03 10.57 3.52
CA PRO A 106 -1.91 10.58 2.07
C PRO A 106 -2.71 9.43 1.43
N MET A 107 -3.15 9.63 0.18
CA MET A 107 -3.60 8.51 -0.64
C MET A 107 -2.42 7.61 -1.02
N CYS A 108 -2.64 6.30 -0.96
CA CYS A 108 -1.63 5.35 -1.38
C CYS A 108 -1.40 5.44 -2.89
N ILE A 109 -0.14 5.48 -3.30
CA ILE A 109 0.26 5.52 -4.71
C ILE A 109 0.41 4.08 -5.20
N GLN A 110 -0.30 3.70 -6.27
CA GLN A 110 0.04 2.48 -6.99
C GLN A 110 1.20 2.76 -7.96
N PRO A 111 2.38 2.14 -7.80
CA PRO A 111 3.54 2.43 -8.64
C PRO A 111 3.46 1.77 -10.03
N LEU A 112 2.28 1.77 -10.66
CA LEU A 112 2.06 1.21 -11.99
C LEU A 112 3.02 1.81 -13.04
N TRP A 113 3.31 3.10 -12.91
CA TRP A 113 4.30 3.79 -13.74
C TRP A 113 5.71 3.24 -13.55
N ILE A 114 6.11 2.86 -12.33
CA ILE A 114 7.43 2.25 -12.08
C ILE A 114 7.54 0.93 -12.84
N TYR A 115 6.49 0.11 -12.84
CA TYR A 115 6.46 -1.12 -13.63
C TYR A 115 6.57 -0.87 -15.13
N ILE A 116 5.85 0.13 -15.67
CA ILE A 116 5.94 0.52 -17.08
C ILE A 116 7.36 0.97 -17.43
N MET A 117 8.00 1.78 -16.57
CA MET A 117 9.36 2.25 -16.77
C MET A 117 10.37 1.10 -16.72
N CYS A 118 10.25 0.17 -15.76
CA CYS A 118 11.08 -1.02 -15.68
C CYS A 118 10.94 -1.91 -16.91
N ALA A 119 9.72 -2.16 -17.38
CA ALA A 119 9.47 -2.91 -18.59
C ALA A 119 10.09 -2.23 -19.82
N GLY A 120 9.96 -0.90 -19.94
CA GLY A 120 10.59 -0.11 -20.99
C GLY A 120 12.13 -0.22 -20.98
N LEU A 121 12.75 -0.14 -19.79
CA LEU A 121 14.19 -0.33 -19.64
C LEU A 121 14.64 -1.74 -20.06
N ILE A 122 13.90 -2.78 -19.66
CA ILE A 122 14.20 -4.16 -20.06
C ILE A 122 14.10 -4.35 -21.58
N LEU A 123 13.06 -3.78 -22.21
CA LEU A 123 12.87 -3.85 -23.66
C LEU A 123 13.99 -3.12 -24.41
N THR A 124 14.37 -1.92 -23.96
CA THR A 124 15.44 -1.13 -24.58
C THR A 124 16.81 -1.81 -24.43
N VAL A 125 17.11 -2.39 -23.27
CA VAL A 125 18.34 -3.18 -23.05
C VAL A 125 18.36 -4.43 -23.94
N SER A 126 17.23 -5.10 -24.10
CA SER A 126 17.12 -6.29 -24.96
C SER A 126 17.35 -5.94 -26.43
N LEU A 127 16.75 -4.85 -26.91
CA LEU A 127 16.92 -4.35 -28.27
C LEU A 127 18.36 -3.88 -28.53
N SER A 128 18.94 -3.13 -27.61
CA SER A 128 20.31 -2.62 -27.74
C SER A 128 21.33 -3.75 -27.74
N THR A 129 21.16 -4.75 -26.86
CA THR A 129 21.98 -5.96 -26.82
C THR A 129 21.81 -6.78 -28.12
N GLY A 130 20.59 -6.92 -28.61
CA GLY A 130 20.29 -7.61 -29.87
C GLY A 130 20.92 -6.93 -31.09
N LEU A 131 20.80 -5.60 -31.19
CA LEU A 131 21.42 -4.80 -32.25
C LEU A 131 22.95 -4.89 -32.19
N TYR A 132 23.54 -4.77 -31.00
CA TYR A 132 24.98 -4.92 -30.81
C TYR A 132 25.48 -6.32 -31.22
N CYS A 133 24.76 -7.38 -30.85
CA CYS A 133 25.03 -8.75 -31.32
C CYS A 133 24.94 -8.89 -32.84
N CYS A 134 23.94 -8.28 -33.49
CA CYS A 134 23.80 -8.29 -34.94
C CYS A 134 24.93 -7.56 -35.66
N ILE A 135 25.30 -6.37 -35.17
CA ILE A 135 26.38 -5.55 -35.74
C ILE A 135 27.73 -6.26 -35.57
N SER A 136 28.02 -6.81 -34.39
CA SER A 136 29.26 -7.56 -34.14
C SER A 136 29.38 -8.83 -35.01
N ARG A 137 28.28 -9.56 -35.23
CA ARG A 137 28.23 -10.69 -36.19
C ARG A 137 28.47 -10.25 -37.62
N LYS A 138 27.84 -9.16 -38.08
CA LYS A 138 28.07 -8.59 -39.43
C LYS A 138 29.53 -8.17 -39.59
N LYS A 139 30.13 -7.52 -38.58
CA LYS A 139 31.54 -7.12 -38.57
C LYS A 139 32.47 -8.33 -38.67
N LYS A 140 32.23 -9.38 -37.87
CA LYS A 140 33.01 -10.63 -37.92
C LYS A 140 32.90 -11.33 -39.28
N ARG A 141 31.70 -11.37 -39.88
CA ARG A 141 31.48 -11.90 -41.24
C ARG A 141 32.24 -11.09 -42.29
N ASN A 142 32.16 -9.76 -42.23
CA ASN A 142 32.86 -8.89 -43.18
C ASN A 142 34.39 -9.04 -43.06
N ASN A 143 34.91 -9.19 -41.83
CA ASN A 143 36.34 -9.41 -41.60
C ASN A 143 36.82 -10.78 -42.12
N ARG A 144 36.01 -11.83 -41.97
CA ARG A 144 36.29 -13.15 -42.59
C ARG A 144 36.30 -13.07 -44.10
N ASN A 145 35.33 -12.37 -44.71
CA ASN A 145 35.29 -12.18 -46.15
C ASN A 145 36.53 -11.41 -46.65
N ARG A 146 36.96 -10.35 -45.93
CA ARG A 146 38.21 -9.63 -46.25
C ARG A 146 39.44 -10.52 -46.20
N LEU A 147 39.58 -11.38 -45.18
CA LEU A 147 40.69 -12.35 -45.11
C LEU A 147 40.64 -13.40 -46.24
N ALA A 148 39.45 -13.82 -46.65
CA ALA A 148 39.27 -14.78 -47.75
C ALA A 148 39.49 -14.14 -49.13
N SER A 149 39.33 -12.82 -49.26
CA SER A 149 39.56 -12.07 -50.50
C SER A 149 40.99 -11.55 -50.66
N THR A 150 41.86 -11.66 -49.65
CA THR A 150 43.28 -11.38 -49.79
C THR A 150 43.89 -12.44 -50.72
N PRO A 151 44.36 -12.07 -51.93
CA PRO A 151 45.01 -13.03 -52.81
C PRO A 151 46.26 -13.56 -52.12
N GLY A 152 46.36 -14.89 -52.00
CA GLY A 152 47.57 -15.55 -51.54
C GLY A 152 48.75 -15.07 -52.37
N LEU A 153 49.78 -14.54 -51.69
CA LEU A 153 51.08 -14.31 -52.29
C LEU A 153 51.52 -15.60 -52.99
N LYS A 154 51.51 -15.55 -54.32
CA LYS A 154 52.26 -16.48 -55.17
C LYS A 154 53.73 -16.26 -54.83
N TRP A 155 54.34 -17.22 -54.15
CA TRP A 155 55.79 -17.28 -54.03
C TRP A 155 56.34 -17.81 -55.36
N SER A 156 57.05 -16.95 -56.08
CA SER A 156 57.95 -17.32 -57.17
C SER A 156 59.33 -17.62 -56.58
N ALA A 157 59.79 -18.85 -56.75
CA ALA A 157 61.17 -19.27 -57.06
C ALA A 157 61.25 -20.79 -56.94
#